data_AF-F4RXK8-F1
#
_entry.id   AF-F4RXK8-F1
#
_cell.length_a   1.000
_cell.length_b   1.000
_cell.length_c   1.000
_cell.angle_alpha   90.00
_cell.angle_beta   90.00
_cell.angle_gamma   90.00
#
_symmetry.space_group_name_H-M   'P 1'
#
loop_
_entity.id
_entity.type
_entity.pdbx_description
1 polymer ?
#
loop_
_entity_poly.entity_id
_entity_poly.type
_entity_poly.pdbx_seq_one_letter_code
_entity_poly.pdbx_strand_id
1 'polypeptide(L)'
;MQKHSDEQAGTRVQQRMKKSLREKQTAFKSKYNTFKRLVDGFNADFPDGPVFDCPSFENCRALSVYDPFWDVGQLTHPGEAWAVDPKTQEGIQAYLAMTHAHDELTRVGRECCQMIKWAASVKQKISVLCDALALRDDNVSSLSNTWIIKIGGSVKADMAERLAESKEVLLSLLAHLTQTCGRLWITWNVGMMKIVNKTLEYSRLSPESETDLKIQWTNLASRSREAWRNVVEAPILEAEPLDVDEADEMGMDDMDFDEEQDRFGWFDVGDEDEGDV
;
A
#
# COMPACT_ATOMS: atom_id res chain seq x y z
N MET A 1 -10.54 -1.79 60.93
CA MET A 1 -10.17 -1.09 59.67
C MET A 1 -10.73 -1.75 58.40
N GLN A 2 -11.15 -3.02 58.42
CA GLN A 2 -11.63 -3.73 57.21
C GLN A 2 -12.97 -3.20 56.63
N LYS A 3 -13.98 -2.93 57.48
CA LYS A 3 -15.34 -2.53 57.03
C LYS A 3 -15.38 -1.27 56.15
N HIS A 4 -14.57 -0.25 56.47
CA HIS A 4 -14.58 1.03 55.75
C HIS A 4 -13.89 0.94 54.37
N SER A 5 -13.01 -0.06 54.18
CA SER A 5 -12.36 -0.34 52.89
C SER A 5 -13.31 -1.05 51.93
N ASP A 6 -14.12 -1.98 52.44
CA ASP A 6 -15.10 -2.72 51.63
C ASP A 6 -16.29 -1.83 51.20
N GLU A 7 -16.73 -0.91 52.06
CA GLU A 7 -17.74 0.11 51.73
C GLU A 7 -17.24 1.11 50.66
N GLN A 8 -15.98 1.51 50.73
CA GLN A 8 -15.34 2.35 49.70
C GLN A 8 -15.13 1.60 48.37
N ALA A 9 -14.83 0.30 48.42
CA ALA A 9 -14.73 -0.55 47.24
C ALA A 9 -16.10 -0.68 46.52
N GLY A 10 -17.18 -0.93 47.27
CA GLY A 10 -18.55 -0.98 46.73
C GLY A 10 -18.99 0.34 46.07
N THR A 11 -18.65 1.48 46.68
CA THR A 11 -18.96 2.81 46.16
C THR A 11 -18.22 3.09 44.84
N ARG A 12 -16.95 2.69 44.72
CA ARG A 12 -16.15 2.84 43.49
C ARG A 12 -16.70 1.99 42.34
N VAL A 13 -17.15 0.76 42.62
CA VAL A 13 -17.77 -0.11 41.61
C VAL A 13 -19.09 0.50 41.10
N GLN A 14 -19.95 0.99 42.01
CA GLN A 14 -21.19 1.67 41.62
C GLN A 14 -20.94 2.94 40.80
N GLN A 15 -19.94 3.75 41.15
CA GLN A 15 -19.57 4.95 40.38
C GLN A 15 -19.09 4.59 38.97
N ARG A 16 -18.28 3.52 38.83
CA ARG A 16 -17.81 3.01 37.53
C ARG A 16 -18.97 2.50 36.67
N MET A 17 -19.90 1.74 37.25
CA MET A 17 -21.09 1.27 36.55
C MET A 17 -21.96 2.44 36.08
N LYS A 18 -22.23 3.43 36.95
CA LYS A 18 -22.98 4.64 36.59
C LYS A 18 -22.27 5.47 35.50
N LYS A 19 -20.95 5.49 35.48
CA LYS A 19 -20.18 6.15 34.42
C LYS A 19 -20.36 5.39 33.08
N SER A 20 -20.15 4.07 33.08
CA SER A 20 -20.31 3.25 31.88
C SER A 20 -21.73 3.31 31.31
N LEU A 21 -22.76 3.30 32.17
CA LEU A 21 -24.16 3.44 31.74
C LEU A 21 -24.43 4.79 31.06
N ARG A 22 -23.88 5.89 31.61
CA ARG A 22 -24.02 7.22 31.00
C ARG A 22 -23.33 7.30 29.64
N GLU A 23 -22.14 6.74 29.52
CA GLU A 23 -21.40 6.70 28.24
C GLU A 23 -22.17 5.91 27.18
N LYS A 24 -22.68 4.72 27.54
CA LYS A 24 -23.50 3.90 26.65
C LYS A 24 -24.79 4.61 26.24
N GLN A 25 -25.47 5.28 27.17
CA GLN A 25 -26.69 6.04 26.88
C GLN A 25 -26.43 7.22 25.94
N THR A 26 -25.32 7.95 26.14
CA THR A 26 -24.92 9.04 25.23
C THR A 26 -24.60 8.51 23.83
N ALA A 27 -23.84 7.42 23.73
CA ALA A 27 -23.53 6.78 22.46
C ALA A 27 -24.81 6.30 21.74
N PHE A 28 -25.73 5.67 22.47
CA PHE A 28 -27.01 5.24 21.96
C PHE A 28 -27.86 6.39 21.42
N LYS A 29 -27.96 7.49 22.18
CA LYS A 29 -28.68 8.70 21.76
C LYS A 29 -28.08 9.32 20.49
N SER A 30 -26.76 9.34 20.36
CA SER A 30 -26.08 9.80 19.14
C SER A 30 -26.42 8.93 17.93
N LYS A 31 -26.39 7.60 18.08
CA LYS A 31 -26.75 6.66 17.02
C LYS A 31 -28.23 6.76 16.63
N TYR A 32 -29.13 6.85 17.62
CA TYR A 32 -30.56 7.06 17.37
C TYR A 32 -30.82 8.36 16.59
N ASN A 33 -30.20 9.47 16.97
CA ASN A 33 -30.37 10.74 16.24
C ASN A 33 -29.89 10.63 14.78
N THR A 34 -28.84 9.84 14.55
CA THR A 34 -28.35 9.56 13.19
C THR A 34 -29.36 8.75 12.41
N PHE A 35 -29.89 7.68 12.99
CA PHE A 35 -30.95 6.86 12.40
C PHE A 35 -32.18 7.70 12.04
N LYS A 36 -32.70 8.46 13.00
CA LYS A 36 -33.85 9.33 12.79
C LYS A 36 -33.64 10.30 11.61
N ARG A 37 -32.48 10.98 11.58
CA ARG A 37 -32.14 11.90 10.48
C ARG A 37 -32.14 11.21 9.12
N LEU A 38 -31.66 9.97 9.05
CA LEU A 38 -31.62 9.21 7.81
C LEU A 38 -33.01 8.76 7.37
N VAL A 39 -33.86 8.30 8.30
CA VAL A 39 -35.25 7.94 8.00
C VAL A 39 -36.05 9.16 7.55
N ASP A 40 -35.93 10.28 8.27
CA ASP A 40 -36.60 11.54 7.92
C ASP A 40 -36.15 12.04 6.54
N GLY A 41 -34.84 11.93 6.24
CA GLY A 41 -34.28 12.30 4.94
C GLY A 41 -34.77 11.39 3.81
N PHE A 42 -34.75 10.08 4.01
CA PHE A 42 -35.23 9.12 3.02
C PHE A 42 -36.71 9.34 2.70
N ASN A 43 -37.56 9.48 3.72
CA ASN A 43 -38.99 9.71 3.52
C ASN A 43 -39.28 11.04 2.82
N ALA A 44 -38.42 12.05 2.97
CA ALA A 44 -38.54 13.33 2.26
C ALA A 44 -38.09 13.23 0.80
N ASP A 45 -37.01 12.49 0.53
CA ASP A 45 -36.44 12.33 -0.81
C ASP A 45 -37.26 11.36 -1.68
N PHE A 46 -37.97 10.41 -1.07
CA PHE A 46 -38.77 9.38 -1.75
C PHE A 46 -40.24 9.38 -1.27
N PRO A 47 -41.03 10.42 -1.58
CA PRO A 47 -42.41 10.56 -1.09
C PRO A 47 -43.38 9.50 -1.65
N ASP A 48 -43.09 8.94 -2.82
CA ASP A 48 -43.89 7.87 -3.46
C ASP A 48 -43.40 6.45 -3.05
N GLY A 49 -42.33 6.37 -2.25
CA GLY A 49 -41.72 5.12 -1.80
C GLY A 49 -42.38 4.53 -0.54
N PRO A 50 -41.92 3.35 -0.08
CA PRO A 50 -42.34 2.81 1.20
C PRO A 50 -41.88 3.74 2.34
N VAL A 51 -42.84 4.21 3.14
CA VAL A 51 -42.57 5.06 4.31
C VAL A 51 -41.91 4.22 5.39
N PHE A 52 -40.69 4.58 5.78
CA PHE A 52 -40.01 3.94 6.90
C PHE A 52 -40.46 4.55 8.22
N ASP A 53 -40.84 3.69 9.15
CA ASP A 53 -41.23 4.09 10.50
C ASP A 53 -39.98 4.42 11.33
N CYS A 54 -40.03 5.54 12.08
CA CYS A 54 -39.00 5.90 13.05
C CYS A 54 -39.57 5.78 14.47
N PRO A 55 -39.36 4.66 15.18
CA PRO A 55 -39.78 4.52 16.57
C PRO A 55 -39.15 5.61 17.45
N SER A 56 -39.81 5.98 18.54
CA SER A 56 -39.27 6.98 19.47
C SER A 56 -38.00 6.48 20.19
N PHE A 57 -37.19 7.40 20.71
CA PHE A 57 -35.97 7.06 21.45
C PHE A 57 -36.24 6.13 22.64
N GLU A 58 -37.32 6.37 23.39
CA GLU A 58 -37.69 5.53 24.53
C GLU A 58 -38.19 4.15 24.08
N ASN A 59 -38.87 4.07 22.93
CA ASN A 59 -39.28 2.80 22.35
C ASN A 59 -38.06 1.98 21.94
N CYS A 60 -37.11 2.57 21.18
CA CYS A 60 -35.86 1.90 20.80
C CYS A 60 -35.05 1.46 22.02
N ARG A 61 -35.03 2.26 23.09
CA ARG A 61 -34.33 1.93 24.33
C ARG A 61 -34.95 0.75 25.08
N ALA A 62 -36.26 0.54 24.93
CA ALA A 62 -36.99 -0.55 25.56
C ALA A 62 -36.89 -1.87 24.79
N LEU A 63 -36.38 -1.86 23.55
CA LEU A 63 -36.23 -3.06 22.74
C LEU A 63 -35.24 -4.04 23.39
N SER A 64 -35.54 -5.33 23.23
CA SER A 64 -34.62 -6.40 23.61
C SER A 64 -33.33 -6.32 22.77
N VAL A 65 -32.21 -6.82 23.29
CA VAL A 65 -30.96 -6.96 22.50
C VAL A 65 -31.14 -7.93 21.33
N TYR A 66 -32.08 -8.86 21.44
CA TYR A 66 -32.42 -9.83 20.39
C TYR A 66 -33.61 -9.38 19.52
N ASP A 67 -34.04 -8.13 19.67
CA ASP A 67 -35.11 -7.60 18.83
C ASP A 67 -34.66 -7.54 17.37
N PRO A 68 -35.49 -7.97 16.40
CA PRO A 68 -35.16 -7.90 14.97
C PRO A 68 -34.79 -6.49 14.49
N PHE A 69 -35.19 -5.43 15.20
CA PHE A 69 -34.73 -4.07 14.96
C PHE A 69 -33.20 -3.92 14.98
N TRP A 70 -32.50 -4.70 15.83
CA TRP A 70 -31.04 -4.72 15.90
C TRP A 70 -30.40 -5.70 14.94
N ASP A 71 -31.21 -6.57 14.33
CA ASP A 71 -30.73 -7.41 13.27
C ASP A 71 -30.41 -6.52 12.07
N VAL A 72 -29.27 -6.76 11.44
CA VAL A 72 -28.92 -6.13 10.16
C VAL A 72 -29.74 -6.77 9.01
N GLY A 73 -30.69 -7.64 9.37
CA GLY A 73 -31.59 -8.41 8.53
C GLY A 73 -32.55 -7.57 7.69
N GLN A 74 -31.99 -6.93 6.68
CA GLN A 74 -32.57 -6.59 5.38
C GLN A 74 -31.52 -6.05 4.38
N LEU A 75 -30.21 -6.25 4.61
CA LEU A 75 -29.22 -6.18 3.52
C LEU A 75 -29.23 -7.43 2.62
N THR A 76 -29.84 -8.52 3.08
CA THR A 76 -30.16 -9.67 2.24
C THR A 76 -31.50 -9.36 1.59
N HIS A 77 -31.48 -8.99 0.31
CA HIS A 77 -32.68 -8.75 -0.48
C HIS A 77 -33.26 -10.09 -0.94
N PRO A 78 -34.12 -10.77 -0.16
CA PRO A 78 -34.34 -12.21 -0.30
C PRO A 78 -35.14 -12.60 -1.54
N GLY A 79 -35.63 -11.61 -2.30
CA GLY A 79 -36.34 -11.79 -3.57
C GLY A 79 -35.64 -11.18 -4.77
N GLU A 80 -34.51 -10.50 -4.57
CA GLU A 80 -33.77 -9.89 -5.68
C GLU A 80 -32.81 -10.90 -6.31
N ALA A 81 -32.72 -10.88 -7.64
CA ALA A 81 -31.90 -11.85 -8.38
C ALA A 81 -30.43 -11.84 -7.94
N TRP A 82 -29.87 -10.66 -7.65
CA TRP A 82 -28.47 -10.54 -7.20
C TRP A 82 -28.19 -11.14 -5.81
N ALA A 83 -29.22 -11.41 -5.01
CA ALA A 83 -29.07 -11.97 -3.66
C ALA A 83 -29.36 -13.47 -3.59
N VAL A 84 -30.06 -14.03 -4.57
CA VAL A 84 -30.55 -15.43 -4.55
C VAL A 84 -30.12 -16.23 -5.76
N ASP A 85 -30.08 -15.64 -6.96
CA ASP A 85 -29.71 -16.34 -8.20
C ASP A 85 -28.18 -16.46 -8.32
N PRO A 86 -27.60 -17.68 -8.28
CA PRO A 86 -26.15 -17.86 -8.33
C PRO A 86 -25.53 -17.30 -9.61
N LYS A 87 -26.23 -17.38 -10.75
CA LYS A 87 -25.72 -16.87 -12.04
C LYS A 87 -25.60 -15.35 -12.03
N THR A 88 -26.59 -14.66 -11.45
CA THR A 88 -26.54 -13.21 -11.29
C THR A 88 -25.39 -12.82 -10.34
N GLN A 89 -25.17 -13.58 -9.27
CA GLN A 89 -24.05 -13.35 -8.34
C GLN A 89 -22.68 -13.55 -9.01
N GLU A 90 -22.50 -14.66 -9.73
CA GLU A 90 -21.30 -14.94 -10.51
C GLU A 90 -21.05 -13.84 -11.56
N GLY A 91 -22.09 -13.39 -12.25
CA GLY A 91 -22.00 -12.29 -13.20
C GLY A 91 -21.53 -10.98 -12.56
N ILE A 92 -22.07 -10.64 -11.38
CA ILE A 92 -21.64 -9.46 -10.61
C ILE A 92 -20.19 -9.61 -10.16
N GLN A 93 -19.81 -10.77 -9.64
CA GLN A 93 -18.44 -11.04 -9.21
C GLN A 93 -17.46 -10.97 -10.38
N ALA A 94 -17.78 -11.55 -11.52
CA ALA A 94 -16.96 -11.49 -12.74
C ALA A 94 -16.81 -10.04 -13.23
N TYR A 95 -17.89 -9.26 -13.22
CA TYR A 95 -17.84 -7.83 -13.58
C TYR A 95 -16.97 -7.01 -12.62
N LEU A 96 -17.09 -7.26 -11.30
CA LEU A 96 -16.25 -6.60 -10.30
C LEU A 96 -14.78 -7.01 -10.45
N ALA A 97 -14.50 -8.29 -10.67
CA ALA A 97 -13.14 -8.78 -10.89
C ALA A 97 -12.50 -8.11 -12.12
N MET A 98 -13.24 -8.00 -13.23
CA MET A 98 -12.80 -7.30 -14.42
C MET A 98 -12.52 -5.81 -14.15
N THR A 99 -13.42 -5.14 -13.41
CA THR A 99 -13.28 -3.72 -13.07
C THR A 99 -12.09 -3.48 -12.13
N HIS A 100 -11.92 -4.33 -11.12
CA HIS A 100 -10.78 -4.28 -10.21
C HIS A 100 -9.46 -4.54 -10.97
N ALA A 101 -9.42 -5.52 -11.88
CA ALA A 101 -8.24 -5.78 -12.70
C ALA A 101 -7.87 -4.55 -13.55
N HIS A 102 -8.87 -3.87 -14.13
CA HIS A 102 -8.67 -2.62 -14.86
C HIS A 102 -8.09 -1.50 -13.99
N ASP A 103 -8.62 -1.33 -12.77
CA ASP A 103 -8.12 -0.34 -11.82
C ASP A 103 -6.69 -0.65 -11.35
N GLU A 104 -6.39 -1.93 -11.11
CA GLU A 104 -5.04 -2.37 -10.74
C GLU A 104 -4.04 -2.14 -11.89
N LEU A 105 -4.40 -2.42 -13.15
CA LEU A 105 -3.55 -2.10 -14.30
C LEU A 105 -3.29 -0.60 -14.43
N THR A 106 -4.33 0.22 -14.21
CA THR A 106 -4.21 1.68 -14.16
C THR A 106 -3.25 2.11 -13.04
N ARG A 107 -3.33 1.48 -11.87
CA ARG A 107 -2.49 1.77 -10.72
C ARG A 107 -1.04 1.40 -10.97
N VAL A 108 -0.78 0.19 -11.47
CA VAL A 108 0.57 -0.28 -11.83
C VAL A 108 1.23 0.69 -12.82
N GLY A 109 0.51 1.10 -13.88
CA GLY A 109 1.04 2.07 -14.85
C GLY A 109 1.42 3.40 -14.21
N ARG A 110 0.60 3.92 -13.28
CA ARG A 110 0.89 5.16 -12.54
C ARG A 110 2.10 5.01 -11.62
N GLU A 111 2.19 3.92 -10.87
CA GLU A 111 3.31 3.67 -9.96
C GLU A 111 4.64 3.54 -10.72
N CYS A 112 4.64 2.86 -11.88
CA CYS A 112 5.80 2.83 -12.79
C CYS A 112 6.20 4.23 -13.25
N CYS A 113 5.24 5.06 -13.69
CA CYS A 113 5.53 6.43 -14.11
C CYS A 113 6.07 7.29 -12.96
N GLN A 114 5.52 7.13 -11.76
CA GLN A 114 6.00 7.84 -10.56
C GLN A 114 7.42 7.39 -10.19
N MET A 115 7.72 6.11 -10.30
CA MET A 115 9.06 5.58 -10.08
C MET A 115 10.05 6.19 -11.07
N ILE A 116 9.73 6.26 -12.37
CA ILE A 116 10.61 6.88 -13.38
C ILE A 116 10.90 8.34 -13.00
N LYS A 117 9.87 9.11 -12.63
CA LYS A 117 10.02 10.50 -12.18
C LYS A 117 10.87 10.62 -10.91
N TRP A 118 10.66 9.71 -9.96
CA TRP A 118 11.45 9.65 -8.74
C TRP A 118 12.92 9.36 -9.05
N ALA A 119 13.20 8.38 -9.92
CA ALA A 119 14.56 8.02 -10.32
C ALA A 119 15.29 9.20 -10.99
N ALA A 120 14.62 9.90 -11.90
CA ALA A 120 15.15 11.13 -12.52
C ALA A 120 15.43 12.22 -11.47
N SER A 121 14.51 12.45 -10.53
CA SER A 121 14.69 13.43 -9.44
C SER A 121 15.88 13.06 -8.53
N VAL A 122 16.02 11.80 -8.16
CA VAL A 122 17.15 11.31 -7.35
C VAL A 122 18.46 11.52 -8.10
N LYS A 123 18.53 11.17 -9.39
CA LYS A 123 19.73 11.39 -10.20
C LYS A 123 20.13 12.86 -10.25
N GLN A 124 19.16 13.76 -10.44
CA GLN A 124 19.38 15.20 -10.44
C GLN A 124 19.95 15.67 -9.10
N LYS A 125 19.35 15.26 -7.98
CA LYS A 125 19.78 15.65 -6.63
C LYS A 125 21.21 15.19 -6.34
N ILE A 126 21.53 13.94 -6.68
CA ILE A 126 22.88 13.39 -6.54
C ILE A 126 23.87 14.23 -7.36
N SER A 127 23.55 14.56 -8.61
CA SER A 127 24.43 15.39 -9.45
C SER A 127 24.71 16.75 -8.83
N VAL A 128 23.66 17.45 -8.37
CA VAL A 128 23.78 18.77 -7.74
C VAL A 128 24.66 18.71 -6.48
N LEU A 129 24.52 17.66 -5.67
CA LEU A 129 25.34 17.47 -4.48
C LEU A 129 26.80 17.16 -4.82
N CYS A 130 27.05 16.31 -5.82
CA CYS A 130 28.40 16.05 -6.31
C CYS A 130 29.07 17.33 -6.82
N ASP A 131 28.36 18.12 -7.63
CA ASP A 131 28.88 19.39 -8.17
C ASP A 131 29.18 20.38 -7.04
N ALA A 132 28.29 20.49 -6.06
CA ALA A 132 28.47 21.37 -4.90
C ALA A 132 29.68 20.99 -4.03
N LEU A 133 29.97 19.69 -3.88
CA LEU A 133 31.12 19.20 -3.13
C LEU A 133 32.43 19.26 -3.93
N ALA A 134 32.36 19.13 -5.25
CA ALA A 134 33.50 19.23 -6.16
C ALA A 134 33.98 20.68 -6.35
N LEU A 135 33.13 21.68 -6.11
CA LEU A 135 33.54 23.08 -6.08
C LEU A 135 34.56 23.32 -4.97
N ARG A 136 35.70 23.88 -5.36
CA ARG A 136 36.79 24.28 -4.46
C ARG A 136 36.46 25.60 -3.76
N ASP A 137 35.44 25.56 -2.91
CA ASP A 137 35.21 26.59 -1.89
C ASP A 137 35.85 26.13 -0.58
N ASP A 138 37.01 26.70 -0.26
CA ASP A 138 37.79 26.42 0.95
C ASP A 138 37.39 27.37 2.10
N ASN A 139 36.39 28.23 1.90
CA ASN A 139 35.90 29.13 2.95
C ASN A 139 35.09 28.36 4.00
N VAL A 140 35.75 27.95 5.08
CA VAL A 140 35.17 27.24 6.22
C VAL A 140 33.95 28.00 6.80
N SER A 141 33.97 29.33 6.79
CA SER A 141 32.91 30.18 7.34
C SER A 141 31.66 30.29 6.45
N SER A 142 31.71 29.74 5.23
CA SER A 142 30.55 29.61 4.35
C SER A 142 29.47 28.74 5.02
N LEU A 143 28.20 29.14 4.91
CA LEU A 143 27.08 28.39 5.48
C LEU A 143 27.05 26.94 4.99
N SER A 144 27.35 26.72 3.71
CA SER A 144 27.42 25.39 3.08
C SER A 144 28.53 24.53 3.69
N ASN A 145 29.74 25.09 3.84
CA ASN A 145 30.88 24.37 4.40
C ASN A 145 30.71 24.10 5.90
N THR A 146 30.09 25.01 6.63
CA THR A 146 29.72 24.82 8.04
C THR A 146 28.75 23.63 8.20
N TRP A 147 27.76 23.53 7.31
CA TRP A 147 26.83 22.41 7.30
C TRP A 147 27.52 21.09 6.91
N ILE A 148 28.41 21.09 5.92
CA ILE A 148 29.23 19.93 5.52
C ILE A 148 30.06 19.40 6.70
N ILE A 149 30.77 20.28 7.42
CA ILE A 149 31.57 19.89 8.61
C ILE A 149 30.67 19.30 9.69
N LYS A 150 29.50 19.90 9.93
CA LYS A 150 28.54 19.41 10.94
C LYS A 150 28.04 18.01 10.61
N ILE A 151 27.77 17.72 9.34
CA ILE A 151 27.30 16.40 8.91
C ILE A 151 28.42 15.36 8.88
N GLY A 152 29.61 15.74 8.40
CA GLY A 152 30.76 14.85 8.37
C GLY A 152 31.23 14.45 9.77
N GLY A 153 30.93 15.25 10.79
CA GLY A 153 31.17 14.89 12.20
C GLY A 153 32.65 14.81 12.56
N SER A 154 33.54 15.37 11.74
CA SER A 154 34.99 15.31 11.96
C SER A 154 35.40 15.99 13.29
N VAL A 155 36.32 15.35 14.01
CA VAL A 155 36.82 15.76 15.34
C VAL A 155 38.25 16.34 15.25
N LYS A 156 38.78 16.56 14.03
CA LYS A 156 40.13 17.14 13.85
C LYS A 156 40.23 18.54 14.43
N ALA A 157 41.45 18.93 14.82
CA ALA A 157 41.70 20.21 15.47
C ALA A 157 41.62 21.40 14.48
N ASP A 158 42.07 21.20 13.24
CA ASP A 158 42.03 22.23 12.21
C ASP A 158 40.72 22.18 11.40
N MET A 159 40.12 23.35 11.17
CA MET A 159 38.84 23.45 10.50
C MET A 159 38.91 23.20 8.98
N ALA A 160 40.05 23.50 8.34
CA ALA A 160 40.24 23.21 6.92
C ALA A 160 40.41 21.70 6.70
N GLU A 161 41.14 21.02 7.59
CA GLU A 161 41.23 19.55 7.58
C GLU A 161 39.89 18.87 7.84
N ARG A 162 39.07 19.40 8.77
CA ARG A 162 37.70 18.90 9.01
C ARG A 162 36.82 19.03 7.77
N LEU A 163 36.94 20.15 7.05
CA LEU A 163 36.19 20.39 5.82
C LEU A 163 36.60 19.41 4.73
N ALA A 164 37.91 19.23 4.51
CA ALA A 164 38.44 18.32 3.51
C ALA A 164 37.98 16.87 3.75
N GLU A 165 38.12 16.37 4.99
CA GLU A 165 37.65 15.04 5.37
C GLU A 165 36.15 14.88 5.22
N SER A 166 35.36 15.88 5.64
CA SER A 166 33.89 15.82 5.51
C SER A 166 33.46 15.80 4.04
N LYS A 167 34.13 16.55 3.16
CA LYS A 167 33.88 16.51 1.70
C LYS A 167 34.23 15.14 1.13
N GLU A 168 35.37 14.57 1.49
CA GLU A 168 35.80 13.25 1.02
C GLU A 168 34.82 12.14 1.43
N VAL A 169 34.40 12.13 2.70
CA VAL A 169 33.41 11.17 3.21
C VAL A 169 32.07 11.31 2.48
N LEU A 170 31.57 12.54 2.31
CA LEU A 170 30.31 12.77 1.62
C LEU A 170 30.38 12.40 0.13
N LEU A 171 31.50 12.66 -0.54
CA LEU A 171 31.72 12.24 -1.93
C LEU A 171 31.75 10.71 -2.05
N SER A 172 32.40 10.02 -1.12
CA SER A 172 32.38 8.55 -1.03
C SER A 172 30.96 8.00 -0.85
N LEU A 173 30.18 8.56 0.07
CA LEU A 173 28.79 8.17 0.29
C LEU A 173 27.91 8.41 -0.95
N LEU A 174 28.07 9.56 -1.61
CA LEU A 174 27.35 9.87 -2.84
C LEU A 174 27.76 8.96 -4.00
N ALA A 175 29.03 8.59 -4.11
CA ALA A 175 29.49 7.62 -5.08
C ALA A 175 28.84 6.26 -4.84
N HIS A 176 28.80 5.80 -3.58
CA HIS A 176 28.13 4.56 -3.21
C HIS A 176 26.61 4.59 -3.48
N LEU A 177 25.93 5.70 -3.15
CA LEU A 177 24.52 5.89 -3.46
C LEU A 177 24.28 5.89 -4.98
N THR A 178 25.15 6.56 -5.75
CA THR A 178 25.08 6.57 -7.22
C THR A 178 25.20 5.17 -7.80
N GLN A 179 26.13 4.37 -7.29
CA GLN A 179 26.32 2.98 -7.69
C GLN A 179 25.07 2.14 -7.35
N THR A 180 24.59 2.23 -6.12
CA THR A 180 23.42 1.47 -5.64
C THR A 180 22.16 1.80 -6.43
N CYS A 181 21.86 3.09 -6.61
CA CYS A 181 20.76 3.54 -7.46
C CYS A 181 20.95 3.09 -8.92
N GLY A 182 22.17 3.17 -9.45
CA GLY A 182 22.49 2.69 -10.80
C GLY A 182 22.20 1.21 -11.00
N ARG A 183 22.52 0.34 -10.03
CA ARG A 183 22.17 -1.10 -10.09
C ARG A 183 20.68 -1.32 -10.09
N LEU A 184 19.96 -0.60 -9.21
CA LEU A 184 18.51 -0.70 -9.14
C LEU A 184 17.88 -0.32 -10.48
N TRP A 185 18.31 0.80 -11.08
CA TRP A 185 17.78 1.22 -12.37
C TRP A 185 18.09 0.24 -13.49
N ILE A 186 19.30 -0.33 -13.54
CA ILE A 186 19.67 -1.37 -14.52
C ILE A 186 18.79 -2.62 -14.33
N THR A 187 18.61 -3.07 -13.08
CA THR A 187 17.82 -4.26 -12.75
C THR A 187 16.36 -4.06 -13.12
N TRP A 188 15.79 -2.92 -12.77
CA TRP A 188 14.40 -2.59 -13.09
C TRP A 188 14.19 -2.40 -14.59
N ASN A 189 15.20 -1.91 -15.32
CA ASN A 189 15.10 -1.68 -16.76
C ASN A 189 14.73 -2.94 -17.56
N VAL A 190 15.08 -4.14 -17.06
CA VAL A 190 14.75 -5.43 -17.69
C VAL A 190 13.23 -5.58 -17.92
N GLY A 191 12.41 -5.17 -16.95
CA GLY A 191 10.95 -5.30 -17.02
C GLY A 191 10.19 -3.98 -17.18
N MET A 192 10.81 -2.84 -16.83
CA MET A 192 10.11 -1.56 -16.72
C MET A 192 9.41 -1.14 -18.02
N MET A 193 10.11 -1.24 -19.15
CA MET A 193 9.55 -0.84 -20.44
C MET A 193 8.42 -1.78 -20.89
N LYS A 194 8.51 -3.07 -20.55
CA LYS A 194 7.45 -4.05 -20.82
C LYS A 194 6.19 -3.68 -20.04
N ILE A 195 6.31 -3.36 -18.76
CA ILE A 195 5.18 -2.97 -17.91
C ILE A 195 4.58 -1.65 -18.41
N VAL A 196 5.39 -0.62 -18.62
CA VAL A 196 4.92 0.69 -19.12
C VAL A 196 4.19 0.58 -20.46
N ASN A 197 4.69 -0.26 -21.38
CA ASN A 197 4.01 -0.49 -22.66
C ASN A 197 2.71 -1.29 -22.51
N LYS A 198 2.66 -2.28 -21.63
CA LYS A 198 1.43 -3.04 -21.35
C LYS A 198 0.36 -2.21 -20.65
N THR A 199 0.77 -1.22 -19.83
CA THR A 199 -0.17 -0.34 -19.13
C THR A 199 -0.50 0.94 -19.90
N LEU A 200 -0.04 1.07 -21.14
CA LEU A 200 -0.16 2.29 -21.94
C LEU A 200 -1.62 2.67 -22.19
N GLU A 201 -2.46 1.68 -22.49
CA GLU A 201 -3.89 1.87 -22.74
C GLU A 201 -4.67 2.34 -21.50
N TYR A 202 -4.14 2.12 -20.31
CA TYR A 202 -4.73 2.55 -19.03
C TYR A 202 -4.16 3.88 -18.52
N SER A 203 -3.21 4.46 -19.25
CA SER A 203 -2.58 5.71 -18.89
C SER A 203 -3.50 6.90 -19.15
N ARG A 204 -3.42 7.89 -18.26
CA ARG A 204 -4.13 9.18 -18.40
C ARG A 204 -3.19 10.30 -18.87
N LEU A 205 -1.95 9.96 -19.23
CA LEU A 205 -0.94 10.92 -19.67
C LEU A 205 -1.13 11.26 -21.15
N SER A 206 -0.62 12.42 -21.57
CA SER A 206 -0.57 12.73 -23.00
C SER A 206 0.48 11.85 -23.69
N PRO A 207 0.29 11.49 -24.98
CA PRO A 207 1.26 10.69 -25.73
C PRO A 207 2.68 11.29 -25.74
N GLU A 208 2.77 12.63 -25.73
CA GLU A 208 4.03 13.36 -25.64
C GLU A 208 4.72 13.13 -24.28
N SER A 209 3.97 13.22 -23.18
CA SER A 209 4.50 13.01 -21.82
C SER A 209 4.98 11.57 -21.61
N GLU A 210 4.30 10.60 -22.22
CA GLU A 210 4.70 9.20 -22.17
C GLU A 210 5.98 8.94 -22.94
N THR A 211 6.11 9.56 -24.11
CA THR A 211 7.31 9.47 -24.92
C THR A 211 8.50 10.09 -24.19
N ASP A 212 8.31 11.25 -23.57
CA ASP A 212 9.32 11.90 -22.75
C ASP A 212 9.74 11.03 -21.55
N LEU A 213 8.79 10.43 -20.83
CA LEU A 213 9.10 9.51 -19.72
C LEU A 213 9.91 8.30 -20.18
N LYS A 214 9.54 7.70 -21.32
CA LYS A 214 10.27 6.57 -21.90
C LYS A 214 11.70 6.98 -22.26
N ILE A 215 11.88 8.12 -22.90
CA ILE A 215 13.19 8.66 -23.27
C ILE A 215 14.03 8.97 -22.02
N GLN A 216 13.45 9.59 -21.00
CA GLN A 216 14.14 9.88 -19.74
C GLN A 216 14.62 8.59 -19.07
N TRP A 217 13.76 7.57 -19.01
CA TRP A 217 14.12 6.28 -18.42
C TRP A 217 15.22 5.56 -19.19
N THR A 218 15.10 5.45 -20.52
CA THR A 218 16.11 4.77 -21.35
C THR A 218 17.45 5.48 -21.28
N ASN A 219 17.47 6.81 -21.29
CA ASN A 219 18.68 7.60 -21.09
C ASN A 219 19.28 7.37 -19.70
N LEU A 220 18.45 7.35 -18.65
CA LEU A 220 18.91 7.12 -17.28
C LEU A 220 19.56 5.73 -17.14
N ALA A 221 18.88 4.68 -17.63
CA ALA A 221 19.38 3.32 -17.59
C ALA A 221 20.67 3.15 -18.40
N SER A 222 20.72 3.72 -19.61
CA SER A 222 21.90 3.65 -20.49
C SER A 222 23.12 4.34 -19.88
N ARG A 223 22.96 5.56 -19.36
CA ARG A 223 24.04 6.28 -18.69
C ARG A 223 24.51 5.58 -17.42
N SER A 224 23.59 4.94 -16.70
CA SER A 224 23.93 4.14 -15.52
C SER A 224 24.70 2.89 -15.89
N ARG A 225 24.32 2.22 -16.99
CA ARG A 225 25.02 1.07 -17.56
C ARG A 225 26.43 1.43 -18.00
N GLU A 226 26.59 2.56 -18.68
CA GLU A 226 27.90 3.09 -19.09
C GLU A 226 28.77 3.46 -17.89
N ALA A 227 28.22 4.18 -16.91
CA ALA A 227 28.94 4.50 -15.68
C ALA A 227 29.38 3.24 -14.91
N TRP A 228 28.53 2.21 -14.85
CA TRP A 228 28.87 0.91 -14.28
C TRP A 228 30.01 0.22 -15.02
N ARG A 229 29.95 0.19 -16.36
CA ARG A 229 31.01 -0.39 -17.19
C ARG A 229 32.36 0.31 -16.96
N ASN A 230 32.35 1.63 -16.85
CA ASN A 230 33.56 2.42 -16.62
C ASN A 230 34.15 2.22 -15.21
N VAL A 231 33.32 1.84 -14.22
CA VAL A 231 33.77 1.60 -12.84
C VAL A 231 34.28 0.17 -12.64
N VAL A 232 33.68 -0.82 -13.29
CA VAL A 232 33.98 -2.24 -13.08
C VAL A 232 34.99 -2.78 -14.12
N GLU A 233 35.24 -2.04 -15.21
CA GLU A 233 36.08 -2.46 -16.35
C GLU A 233 35.67 -3.85 -16.93
N ALA A 234 34.45 -4.30 -16.66
CA ALA A 234 33.92 -5.58 -17.12
C ALA A 234 32.62 -5.36 -17.92
N PRO A 235 32.41 -6.14 -19.00
CA PRO A 235 31.15 -6.10 -19.73
C PRO A 235 30.01 -6.61 -18.85
N ILE A 236 28.85 -5.96 -18.94
CA ILE A 236 27.61 -6.48 -18.36
C ILE A 236 27.17 -7.61 -19.28
N LEU A 237 27.30 -8.85 -18.79
CA LEU A 237 26.71 -10.02 -19.42
C LEU A 237 25.21 -9.94 -19.15
N GLU A 238 24.46 -9.51 -20.15
CA GLU A 238 23.01 -9.72 -20.17
C GLU A 238 22.86 -11.21 -20.45
N ALA A 239 22.39 -11.99 -19.46
CA ALA A 239 22.13 -13.40 -19.67
C ALA A 239 21.11 -13.52 -20.80
N GLU A 240 21.47 -14.23 -21.87
CA GLU A 240 20.50 -14.54 -22.92
C GLU A 240 19.36 -15.34 -22.29
N PRO A 241 18.11 -15.11 -22.72
CA PRO A 241 17.02 -16.02 -22.37
C PRO A 241 17.47 -17.43 -22.73
N LEU A 242 17.21 -18.40 -21.86
CA LEU A 242 17.43 -19.81 -22.16
C LEU A 242 16.76 -20.11 -23.50
N ASP A 243 17.48 -20.76 -24.41
CA ASP A 243 16.86 -21.27 -25.61
C ASP A 243 15.91 -22.44 -25.26
N VAL A 244 15.08 -22.85 -26.22
CA VAL A 244 14.04 -23.85 -26.00
C VAL A 244 14.66 -25.17 -25.53
N ASP A 245 15.85 -25.51 -26.06
CA ASP A 245 16.56 -26.73 -25.70
C ASP A 245 17.15 -26.66 -24.27
N GLU A 246 17.66 -25.49 -23.85
CA GLU A 246 18.15 -25.24 -22.48
C GLU A 246 17.01 -25.13 -21.45
N ALA A 247 15.84 -24.63 -21.84
CA ALA A 247 14.65 -24.56 -20.99
C ALA A 247 14.05 -25.97 -20.75
N ASP A 248 14.05 -26.81 -21.79
CA ASP A 248 13.67 -28.22 -21.74
C ASP A 248 14.65 -29.04 -20.87
N GLU A 249 15.96 -28.83 -21.01
CA GLU A 249 16.98 -29.49 -20.17
C GLU A 249 16.88 -29.11 -18.68
N MET A 250 16.45 -27.88 -18.38
CA MET A 250 16.21 -27.43 -17.00
C MET A 250 14.81 -27.78 -16.47
N GLY A 251 13.99 -28.51 -17.25
CA GLY A 251 12.67 -28.99 -16.84
C GLY A 251 11.70 -27.87 -16.50
N MET A 252 11.85 -26.70 -17.13
CA MET A 252 10.99 -25.54 -16.86
C MET A 252 9.69 -25.54 -17.68
N ASP A 253 9.59 -26.39 -18.71
CA ASP A 253 8.38 -26.56 -19.53
C ASP A 253 7.29 -27.38 -18.82
N ASP A 254 7.60 -28.13 -17.76
CA ASP A 254 6.64 -28.95 -17.00
C ASP A 254 6.05 -28.26 -15.76
N MET A 255 6.25 -26.94 -15.57
CA MET A 255 5.39 -26.16 -14.66
C MET A 255 4.18 -25.62 -15.43
N ASP A 256 3.45 -26.56 -16.05
CA ASP A 256 2.06 -26.33 -16.37
C ASP A 256 1.35 -25.94 -15.07
N PHE A 257 0.77 -24.76 -15.12
CA PHE A 257 -0.17 -24.29 -14.13
C PHE A 257 -1.40 -25.21 -14.28
N ASP A 258 -1.39 -26.36 -13.60
CA ASP A 258 -2.50 -27.30 -13.60
C ASP A 258 -3.76 -26.55 -13.15
N GLU A 259 -4.57 -26.16 -14.13
CA GLU A 259 -6.00 -25.96 -14.00
C GLU A 259 -6.66 -27.32 -13.76
N GLU A 260 -6.40 -27.94 -12.60
CA GLU A 260 -7.34 -28.89 -12.01
C GLU A 260 -8.20 -28.18 -10.97
N GLN A 261 -9.34 -27.73 -11.47
CA GLN A 261 -10.55 -27.55 -10.70
C GLN A 261 -10.92 -28.87 -9.99
N ASP A 262 -11.45 -28.74 -8.77
CA ASP A 262 -12.24 -29.73 -8.03
C ASP A 262 -11.56 -30.91 -7.32
N ARG A 263 -11.03 -30.64 -6.11
CA ARG A 263 -11.30 -31.51 -4.95
C ARG A 263 -11.11 -30.85 -3.57
N PHE A 264 -11.83 -29.76 -3.28
CA PHE A 264 -12.14 -29.45 -1.88
C PHE A 264 -13.40 -30.22 -1.45
N GLY A 265 -13.20 -31.52 -1.30
CA GLY A 265 -14.14 -32.39 -0.58
C GLY A 265 -14.16 -31.98 0.88
N TRP A 266 -15.33 -31.53 1.31
CA TRP A 266 -15.96 -31.85 2.59
C TRP A 266 -15.04 -32.43 3.68
N PHE A 267 -14.92 -31.68 4.78
CA PHE A 267 -14.54 -32.21 6.09
C PHE A 267 -15.60 -33.25 6.50
N ASP A 268 -15.38 -34.52 6.12
CA ASP A 268 -16.03 -35.66 6.74
C ASP A 268 -15.27 -35.94 8.04
N VAL A 269 -15.80 -35.42 9.14
CA VAL A 269 -15.43 -35.87 10.49
C VAL A 269 -16.21 -37.15 10.73
N GLY A 270 -15.70 -38.25 10.17
CA GLY A 270 -16.16 -39.60 10.44
C GLY A 270 -15.48 -40.14 11.69
N ASP A 271 -16.31 -40.59 12.63
CA ASP A 271 -15.97 -41.33 13.83
C ASP A 271 -14.96 -42.45 13.58
N GLU A 272 -13.92 -42.53 14.42
CA GLU A 272 -13.25 -43.78 14.73
C GLU A 272 -13.58 -44.13 16.19
N ASP A 273 -14.57 -45.03 16.33
CA ASP A 273 -14.78 -45.82 17.54
C ASP A 273 -14.20 -47.22 17.31
N GLU A 274 -13.63 -47.74 18.39
CA GLU A 274 -13.27 -49.14 18.68
C GLU A 274 -12.00 -49.79 18.07
N GLY A 275 -11.14 -50.26 18.99
CA GLY A 275 -10.27 -51.41 18.75
C GLY A 275 -9.13 -51.64 19.74
N ASP A 276 -9.45 -52.26 20.89
CA ASP A 276 -8.63 -53.20 21.68
C ASP A 276 -7.20 -52.84 22.11
N VAL A 277 -6.99 -52.62 23.42
CA VAL A 277 -6.28 -53.50 24.39
C VAL A 277 -6.65 -53.09 25.82
#